data_AF-A0A6A5S768-F1
#
_entry.id   AF-A0A6A5S768-F1
#
_cell.length_a   1.000
_cell.length_b   1.000
_cell.length_c   1.000
_cell.angle_alpha   90.00
_cell.angle_beta   90.00
_cell.angle_gamma   90.00
#
_symmetry.space_group_name_H-M   'P 1'
#
loop_
_entity.id
_entity.type
_entity.pdbx_description
1 polymer ?
#
loop_
_entity_poly.entity_id
_entity_poly.type
_entity_poly.pdbx_seq_one_letter_code
_entity_poly.pdbx_strand_id
1 'polypeptide(L)' 'GALGVEMEATGVDANRRCLAIRGISDYTDSHKSDMWRSYAADNAAAFTRELL' A
#
# COMPACT_ATOMS: atom_id res chain seq x y z
N GLY A 1 -11.40 -2.59 -13.06
CA GLY A 1 -11.19 -1.21 -12.58
C GLY A 1 -10.04 -1.20 -11.59
N ALA A 2 -9.40 -0.04 -11.37
CA ALA A 2 -8.32 0.10 -10.38
C ALA A 2 -8.90 0.54 -9.03
N LEU A 3 -8.45 -0.11 -7.94
CA LEU A 3 -8.89 0.21 -6.56
C LEU A 3 -7.90 1.10 -5.80
N GLY A 4 -6.70 1.32 -6.36
CA GLY A 4 -5.65 2.17 -5.81
C GLY A 4 -4.44 2.23 -6.75
N VAL A 5 -3.62 3.27 -6.61
CA VAL A 5 -2.44 3.52 -7.45
C VAL A 5 -1.19 3.57 -6.57
N GLU A 6 -0.10 2.94 -7.00
CA GLU A 6 1.21 2.95 -6.36
C GLU A 6 2.29 2.59 -7.42
N MET A 7 3.58 2.61 -7.07
CA MET A 7 4.68 2.41 -8.04
C MET A 7 5.53 1.15 -7.83
N GLU A 8 5.55 0.59 -6.63
CA GLU A 8 6.48 -0.47 -6.23
C GLU A 8 5.95 -1.88 -6.53
N ALA A 9 4.63 -2.12 -6.42
CA ALA A 9 4.04 -3.43 -6.69
C ALA A 9 3.97 -3.74 -8.20
N THR A 10 4.09 -2.72 -9.05
CA THR A 10 4.17 -2.90 -10.52
C THR A 10 5.42 -3.68 -10.95
N GLY A 11 6.48 -3.68 -10.15
CA GLY A 11 7.73 -4.40 -10.43
C GLY A 11 7.77 -5.86 -9.96
N VAL A 12 6.70 -6.36 -9.34
CA VAL A 12 6.69 -7.72 -8.78
C VAL A 12 6.41 -8.75 -9.87
N ASP A 13 7.26 -9.79 -9.95
CA ASP A 13 7.10 -10.90 -10.90
C ASP A 13 5.77 -11.64 -10.64
N ALA A 14 4.89 -11.63 -11.65
CA ALA A 14 3.57 -12.25 -11.60
C ALA A 14 3.61 -13.77 -11.34
N ASN A 15 4.75 -14.43 -11.61
CA ASN A 15 4.93 -15.86 -11.37
C ASN A 15 5.36 -16.19 -9.93
N ARG A 16 5.73 -15.19 -9.12
CA ARG A 16 5.96 -15.39 -7.68
C ARG A 16 4.65 -15.36 -6.92
N ARG A 17 4.53 -16.21 -5.91
CA ARG A 17 3.46 -16.10 -4.90
C ARG A 17 3.77 -14.88 -4.03
N CYS A 18 3.14 -13.76 -4.34
CA CYS A 18 3.26 -12.51 -3.62
C CYS A 18 1.88 -11.95 -3.30
N LEU A 19 1.74 -11.35 -2.13
CA LEU A 19 0.57 -10.59 -1.71
C LEU A 19 1.03 -9.16 -1.41
N ALA A 20 0.44 -8.18 -2.08
CA ALA A 20 0.69 -6.77 -1.79
C ALA A 20 -0.24 -6.30 -0.67
N ILE A 21 0.34 -5.85 0.45
CA ILE A 21 -0.38 -5.26 1.58
C ILE A 21 0.03 -3.79 1.67
N ARG A 22 -0.96 -2.89 1.64
CA ARG A 22 -0.74 -1.44 1.67
C ARG A 22 -1.79 -0.73 2.51
N GLY A 23 -1.38 0.32 3.21
CA GLY A 23 -2.28 1.30 3.79
C GLY A 23 -2.64 2.39 2.77
N ILE A 24 -3.77 3.05 2.97
CA ILE A 24 -4.15 4.24 2.20
C ILE A 24 -3.60 5.47 2.93
N SER A 25 -2.77 6.26 2.25
CA SER A 25 -2.16 7.48 2.80
C SER A 25 -2.64 8.77 2.11
N ASP A 26 -3.28 8.67 0.95
CA ASP A 26 -3.87 9.81 0.24
C ASP A 26 -4.98 9.33 -0.73
N TYR A 27 -5.74 10.29 -1.27
CA TYR A 27 -6.79 10.06 -2.26
C TYR A 27 -6.31 10.20 -3.71
N THR A 28 -5.01 10.40 -3.93
CA THR A 28 -4.37 10.54 -5.24
C THR A 28 -4.92 11.73 -6.05
N ASP A 29 -5.44 12.76 -5.37
CA ASP A 29 -5.91 14.01 -5.97
C ASP A 29 -4.84 15.11 -5.92
N SER A 30 -5.19 16.37 -6.12
CA SER A 30 -4.24 17.49 -6.02
C SER A 30 -3.83 17.83 -4.58
N HIS A 31 -4.54 17.33 -3.57
CA HIS A 31 -4.35 17.67 -2.16
C HIS A 31 -3.53 16.60 -1.41
N LYS A 32 -2.69 15.87 -2.13
CA LYS A 32 -1.81 14.83 -1.57
C LYS A 32 -1.00 15.41 -0.42
N SER A 33 -0.93 14.66 0.68
CA SER A 33 -0.18 15.03 1.87
C SER A 33 0.55 13.82 2.41
N ASP A 34 1.79 14.03 2.85
CA ASP A 34 2.60 12.98 3.48
C ASP A 34 2.19 12.69 4.93
N MET A 35 1.25 13.47 5.50
CA MET A 35 0.85 13.39 6.90
C MET A 35 0.39 11.99 7.33
N TRP A 36 -0.30 11.27 6.45
CA TRP A 36 -0.86 9.95 6.77
C TRP A 36 0.07 8.78 6.41
N ARG A 37 1.25 9.04 5.83
CA ARG A 37 2.15 7.96 5.38
C ARG A 37 2.64 7.08 6.51
N SER A 38 3.04 7.67 7.65
CA SER A 38 3.48 6.88 8.81
C SER A 38 2.35 6.01 9.33
N TYR A 39 1.17 6.59 9.54
CA TYR A 39 -0.01 5.86 10.01
C TYR A 39 -0.40 4.72 9.05
N ALA A 40 -0.43 4.99 7.74
CA ALA A 40 -0.75 3.99 6.73
C ALA A 40 0.27 2.84 6.70
N ALA A 41 1.56 3.15 6.85
CA ALA A 41 2.62 2.15 6.93
C ALA A 41 2.51 1.30 8.20
N ASP A 42 2.28 1.92 9.36
CA ASP A 42 2.14 1.23 10.64
C ASP A 42 0.95 0.27 10.63
N ASN A 43 -0.20 0.70 10.09
CA ASN A 43 -1.38 -0.15 9.95
C ASN A 43 -1.15 -1.32 9.00
N ALA A 44 -0.49 -1.08 7.86
CA ALA A 44 -0.17 -2.14 6.91
C ALA A 44 0.79 -3.18 7.53
N ALA A 45 1.79 -2.73 8.29
CA ALA A 45 2.73 -3.59 8.98
C ALA A 45 2.05 -4.39 10.11
N ALA A 46 1.20 -3.75 10.91
CA ALA A 46 0.44 -4.40 11.97
C ALA A 46 -0.49 -5.49 11.40
N PHE A 47 -1.22 -5.19 10.33
CA PHE A 47 -2.06 -6.18 9.65
C PHE A 47 -1.21 -7.33 9.08
N THR A 48 -0.09 -7.02 8.44
CA THR A 48 0.82 -8.04 7.89
C THR A 48 1.34 -8.97 8.99
N ARG A 49 1.66 -8.44 10.17
CA ARG A 49 2.11 -9.22 11.33
C ARG A 49 1.06 -10.20 11.82
N GLU A 50 -0.20 -9.81 11.84
CA GLU A 50 -1.30 -10.69 12.29
C GLU A 50 -1.73 -11.71 11.22
N LEU A 51 -1.48 -11.42 9.95
CA LEU A 51 -1.79 -12.32 8.84
C LEU A 51 -0.79 -13.48 8.70
N LEU A 52 0.45 -13.30 9.16
CA LEU A 52 1.57 -14.24 9.02
C LEU A 52 1.83 -15.02 10.31
#